data_AF-A0A7U4QL63-F1
#
_entry.id   AF-A0A7U4QL63-F1
#
_cell.length_a   1.000
_cell.length_b   1.000
_cell.length_c   1.000
_cell.angle_alpha   90.00
_cell.angle_beta   90.00
_cell.angle_gamma   90.00
#
_symmetry.space_group_name_H-M   'P 1'
#
loop_
_entity.id
_entity.type
_entity.pdbx_description
1 polymer ?
#
loop_
_entity_poly.entity_id
_entity_poly.type
_entity_poly.pdbx_seq_one_letter_code
_entity_poly.pdbx_strand_id
1 'polypeptide(L)' 'MEAKKFYEIYLDIKNPFPHQLQFFHLALNDKFPILVKAPTGSGKTEMAIVLLDKNQIETGTEC' A
#
# COMPACT_ATOMS: atom_id res chain seq x y z
N MET A 1 9.18 -6.04 -2.60
CA MET A 1 9.36 -5.09 -1.47
C MET A 1 8.40 -5.44 -0.33
N GLU A 2 8.82 -5.30 0.94
CA GLU A 2 7.96 -5.50 2.11
C GLU A 2 7.02 -4.29 2.32
N ALA A 3 5.77 -4.53 2.71
CA ALA A 3 4.76 -3.48 2.89
C ALA A 3 5.25 -2.33 3.79
N LYS A 4 5.82 -2.64 4.96
CA LYS A 4 6.34 -1.61 5.89
C LYS A 4 7.42 -0.74 5.26
N LYS A 5 8.35 -1.34 4.50
CA LYS A 5 9.40 -0.61 3.79
C LYS A 5 8.82 0.32 2.72
N PHE A 6 7.77 -0.11 2.01
CA PHE A 6 7.09 0.77 1.05
C PHE A 6 6.52 2.00 1.75
N TYR A 7 5.76 1.80 2.84
CA TYR A 7 5.17 2.90 3.59
C TYR A 7 6.24 3.84 4.16
N GLU A 8 7.37 3.30 4.62
CA GLU A 8 8.47 4.12 5.13
C GLU A 8 9.18 4.91 4.03
N ILE A 9 9.55 4.27 2.91
CA ILE A 9 10.34 4.90 1.84
C ILE A 9 9.52 5.93 1.05
N TYR A 10 8.30 5.57 0.67
CA TYR A 10 7.53 6.37 -0.29
C TYR A 10 6.53 7.32 0.38
N LEU A 11 6.17 7.06 1.64
CA LEU A 11 5.12 7.82 2.32
C LEU A 11 5.60 8.40 3.67
N ASP A 12 6.85 8.16 4.09
CA ASP A 12 7.39 8.53 5.41
C ASP A 12 6.53 8.03 6.59
N ILE A 13 5.88 6.87 6.40
CA ILE A 13 5.03 6.23 7.42
C ILE A 13 5.78 5.04 8.02
N LYS A 14 6.37 5.26 9.20
CA LYS A 14 7.10 4.21 9.94
C LYS A 14 6.20 3.12 10.51
N ASN A 15 4.98 3.49 10.90
CA ASN A 15 4.01 2.60 11.54
C ASN A 15 2.67 2.66 10.79
N PRO A 16 2.56 1.99 9.62
CA PRO A 16 1.30 1.92 8.90
C PRO A 16 0.25 1.18 9.72
N PHE A 17 -1.01 1.54 9.53
CA PHE A 17 -2.11 0.87 10.21
C PHE A 17 -2.22 -0.61 9.79
N PRO A 18 -2.75 -1.50 10.65
CA PRO A 18 -2.90 -2.91 10.31
C PRO A 18 -3.71 -3.15 9.02
N HIS A 19 -4.77 -2.37 8.78
CA HIS A 19 -5.59 -2.51 7.59
C HIS A 19 -4.92 -1.98 6.31
N GLN A 20 -3.97 -1.04 6.42
CA GLN A 20 -3.11 -0.61 5.31
C GLN A 20 -2.16 -1.73 4.86
N LEU A 21 -1.60 -2.47 5.82
CA LEU A 21 -0.76 -3.64 5.54
C LEU A 21 -1.57 -4.78 4.90
N GLN A 22 -2.75 -5.07 5.44
CA GLN A 22 -3.66 -6.07 4.85
C GLN A 22 -4.04 -5.71 3.42
N PHE A 23 -4.40 -4.44 3.18
CA PHE A 23 -4.69 -3.95 1.83
C PHE A 23 -3.51 -4.13 0.89
N PHE A 24 -2.29 -3.76 1.33
CA PHE A 24 -1.08 -3.90 0.53
C PHE A 24 -0.85 -5.35 0.08
N HIS A 25 -1.04 -6.31 0.98
CA HIS A 25 -0.96 -7.73 0.64
C HIS A 25 -2.05 -8.17 -0.36
N LEU A 26 -3.29 -7.71 -0.22
CA LEU A 26 -4.36 -8.03 -1.18
C LEU A 26 -4.07 -7.44 -2.57
N ALA A 27 -3.62 -6.19 -2.62
CA ALA A 27 -3.28 -5.47 -3.84
C ALA A 27 -2.15 -6.15 -4.62
N LEU A 28 -1.07 -6.55 -3.95
CA LEU A 28 0.05 -7.24 -4.61
C LEU A 28 -0.32 -8.63 -5.13
N ASN A 29 -1.29 -9.32 -4.51
CA ASN A 29 -1.73 -10.64 -4.95
C ASN A 29 -2.86 -10.61 -6.01
N ASP A 30 -3.07 -9.47 -6.68
CA ASP A 30 -4.10 -9.28 -7.71
C ASP A 30 -5.51 -9.67 -7.30
N LYS A 31 -5.83 -9.55 -6.01
CA LYS A 31 -7.16 -9.89 -5.46
C LYS A 31 -8.15 -8.75 -5.67
N PHE A 32 -8.49 -8.47 -6.93
CA PHE A 32 -9.43 -7.44 -7.33
C PHE A 32 -10.83 -8.03 -7.64
N PRO A 33 -11.92 -7.26 -7.43
CA PRO A 33 -11.97 -5.88 -6.92
C PRO A 33 -11.81 -5.79 -5.39
N ILE A 34 -11.21 -4.70 -4.89
CA ILE A 34 -11.06 -4.43 -3.46
C ILE A 34 -11.94 -3.23 -3.07
N LEU A 35 -12.86 -3.42 -2.13
CA LEU A 35 -13.64 -2.34 -1.53
C LEU A 35 -13.06 -1.96 -0.16
N VAL A 36 -12.64 -0.70 -0.02
CA VAL A 36 -12.15 -0.16 1.26
C VAL A 36 -13.20 0.76 1.87
N LYS A 37 -13.80 0.33 2.99
CA LYS A 37 -14.73 1.15 3.80
C LYS A 37 -14.11 1.40 5.17
N ALA A 38 -13.67 2.62 5.41
CA ALA A 38 -13.06 3.02 6.68
C ALA A 38 -13.29 4.52 6.97
N PRO A 39 -13.24 4.97 8.24
CA PRO A 39 -13.48 6.36 8.63
C PRO A 39 -12.51 7.36 7.97
N THR A 40 -12.87 8.64 7.94
CA THR A 40 -11.92 9.70 7.56
C THR A 40 -10.69 9.67 8.47
N GLY A 41 -9.50 9.91 7.92
CA GLY A 41 -8.23 9.83 8.66
C GLY A 41 -7.65 8.42 8.80
N SER A 42 -8.32 7.36 8.31
CA SER A 42 -7.82 5.99 8.40
C SER A 42 -6.75 5.62 7.36
N GLY A 43 -6.18 6.60 6.66
CA GLY A 43 -5.12 6.36 5.68
C GLY A 43 -5.56 5.69 4.35
N LYS A 44 -6.79 5.95 3.89
CA LYS A 44 -7.33 5.38 2.63
C LYS A 44 -6.63 5.93 1.37
N THR A 45 -6.11 7.15 1.43
CA THR A 45 -5.43 7.80 0.28
C THR A 45 -4.11 7.11 -0.01
N GLU A 46 -3.36 6.80 1.05
CA GLU A 46 -2.08 6.09 1.03
C GLU A 46 -2.25 4.68 0.44
N MET A 47 -3.37 4.00 0.76
CA MET A 47 -3.70 2.71 0.14
C MET A 47 -3.93 2.84 -1.36
N ALA A 48 -4.54 3.93 -1.84
CA ALA A 48 -4.73 4.12 -3.28
C ALA A 48 -3.38 4.31 -4.01
N ILE A 49 -2.40 4.97 -3.37
CA ILE A 49 -1.05 5.15 -3.93
C ILE A 49 -0.36 3.80 -4.14
N VAL A 50 -0.52 2.86 -3.21
CA VAL A 50 0.01 1.48 -3.34
C VAL A 50 -0.42 0.83 -4.66
N LEU A 51 -1.68 1.05 -5.08
CA LEU A 51 -2.19 0.47 -6.33
C LEU A 51 -1.55 1.10 -7.57
N LEU A 52 -1.35 2.41 -7.55
CA LEU A 52 -0.81 3.16 -8.68
C LEU A 52 0.67 2.83 -8.92
N ASP A 53 1.41 2.56 -7.85
CA ASP A 53 2.84 2.27 -7.91
C ASP A 53 3.14 0.77 -8.09
N LYS A 54 2.12 -0.09 -8.17
CA LYS A 54 2.27 -1.55 -8.25
C LYS A 54 3.24 -2.00 -9.37
N ASN A 55 3.22 -1.31 -10.52
CA ASN A 55 4.12 -1.61 -11.64
C ASN A 55 5.60 -1.34 -11.33
N GLN A 56 5.91 -0.39 -10.45
CA GLN A 56 7.29 -0.06 -10.04
C GLN A 56 7.76 -0.96 -8.89
N ILE A 57 6.82 -1.43 -8.06
CA ILE A 57 7.08 -2.37 -6.95
C ILE A 57 7.48 -3.76 -7.48
N GLU A 58 6.94 -4.18 -8.63
CA GLU A 58 7.22 -5.48 -9.25
C GLU A 58 8.52 -5.51 -10.06
N THR A 59 8.97 -4.38 -10.62
CA THR A 59 10.19 -4.31 -11.46
C THR A 59 11.49 -4.10 -10.68
N GLY A 60 11.44 -3.94 -9.35
CA GLY A 60 12.63 -3.82 -8.51
C GLY A 60 13.58 -2.71 -8.94
N THR A 61 13.06 -1.66 -9.59
CA THR A 61 13.88 -0.56 -10.08
C THR A 61 14.04 0.43 -8.92
N GLU A 62 15.06 0.15 -8.10
CA GLU A 62 15.58 1.09 -7.11
C GLU A 62 15.99 2.37 -7.86
N CYS A 63 15.36 3.51 -7.54
CA CYS A 63 15.88 4.83 -7.88
C CYS A 63 17.00 5.20 -6.90
#